data_AF-A0A972V059-F1
#
_entry.id   AF-A0A972V059-F1
#
_cell.length_a   1.000
_cell.length_b   1.000
_cell.length_c   1.000
_cell.angle_alpha   90.00
_cell.angle_beta   90.00
_cell.angle_gamma   90.00
#
_symmetry.space_group_name_H-M   'P 1'
#
loop_
_entity.id
_entity.type
_entity.pdbx_description
1 polymer ?
#
loop_
_entity_poly.entity_id
_entity_poly.type
_entity_poly.pdbx_seq_one_letter_code
_entity_poly.pdbx_strand_id
1 'polypeptide(L)'
;MKRFFLFILIATGALFFSSCQMSKHLTYFQDLEKEQSLFGIPEEVPEYRIRPLDNLYVNIQTLDEEVNQLYNSTQGNDNYFSGPQQMYAGLPSHYINGYQVETSGKITFPILGEIQVAGLTLLEAQGRIKDKALELLVEPT
;
A
#
# COMPACT_ATOMS: atom_id res chain seq x y z
N MET A 1 29.84 0.67 -60.08
CA MET A 1 28.92 1.40 -59.17
C MET A 1 28.00 0.47 -58.36
N LYS A 2 27.35 -0.55 -58.97
CA LYS A 2 26.47 -1.50 -58.25
C LYS A 2 27.15 -2.34 -57.16
N ARG A 3 28.40 -2.76 -57.38
CA ARG A 3 29.20 -3.52 -56.39
C ARG A 3 29.57 -2.67 -55.17
N PHE A 4 29.90 -1.39 -55.38
CA PHE A 4 30.20 -0.44 -54.30
C PHE A 4 28.96 -0.11 -53.46
N PHE A 5 27.80 0.02 -54.10
CA PHE A 5 26.52 0.23 -53.42
C PHE A 5 26.10 -0.99 -52.58
N LEU A 6 26.38 -2.22 -53.04
CA LEU A 6 26.19 -3.45 -52.27
C LEU A 6 27.09 -3.52 -51.04
N PHE A 7 28.35 -3.11 -51.14
CA PHE A 7 29.25 -3.05 -49.99
C PHE A 7 28.78 -2.04 -48.93
N ILE A 8 28.27 -0.87 -49.36
CA ILE A 8 27.72 0.13 -48.44
C ILE A 8 26.47 -0.41 -47.71
N LEU A 9 25.59 -1.11 -48.42
CA LEU A 9 24.36 -1.68 -47.86
C LEU A 9 24.63 -2.81 -46.85
N ILE A 10 25.65 -3.62 -47.10
CA ILE A 10 26.09 -4.67 -46.16
C ILE A 10 26.75 -4.04 -44.92
N ALA A 11 27.53 -2.98 -45.08
CA ALA A 11 28.19 -2.29 -43.98
C ALA A 11 27.19 -1.58 -43.06
N THR A 12 26.16 -0.93 -43.61
CA THR A 12 25.08 -0.34 -42.81
C THR A 12 24.22 -1.41 -42.13
N GLY A 13 23.94 -2.53 -42.79
CA GLY A 13 23.23 -3.66 -42.18
C GLY A 13 23.95 -4.25 -40.97
N ALA A 14 25.28 -4.39 -41.03
CA ALA A 14 26.08 -4.91 -39.92
C ALA A 14 26.09 -3.97 -38.68
N LEU A 15 25.98 -2.66 -38.90
CA LEU A 15 25.90 -1.65 -37.83
C LEU A 15 24.60 -1.74 -37.01
N PHE A 16 23.52 -2.31 -37.54
CA PHE A 16 22.27 -2.49 -36.81
C PHE A 16 22.23 -3.73 -35.91
N PHE A 17 23.19 -4.67 -36.03
CA PHE A 17 23.24 -5.89 -35.21
C PHE A 17 24.01 -5.73 -33.89
N SER A 18 24.67 -4.60 -33.65
CA SER A 18 25.46 -4.37 -32.43
C SER A 18 24.66 -3.81 -31.24
N SER A 19 23.36 -3.53 -31.39
CA SER A 19 22.55 -2.94 -30.31
C SER A 19 21.84 -3.95 -29.40
N CYS A 20 21.88 -5.25 -29.70
CA CYS A 20 21.23 -6.27 -28.87
C CYS A 20 22.16 -6.71 -27.73
N GLN A 21 22.40 -5.82 -26.78
CA GLN A 21 23.10 -6.15 -25.54
C GLN A 21 22.07 -6.35 -24.43
N MET A 22 21.92 -7.59 -23.97
CA MET A 22 21.05 -7.94 -22.86
C MET A 22 21.63 -7.33 -21.58
N SER A 23 20.97 -6.30 -21.04
CA SER A 23 21.32 -5.67 -19.77
C SER A 23 21.00 -6.61 -18.59
N LYS A 24 21.83 -7.64 -18.39
CA LYS A 24 21.79 -8.52 -17.20
C LYS A 24 22.43 -7.90 -15.96
N HIS A 25 22.83 -6.64 -15.99
CA HIS A 25 23.37 -5.94 -14.82
C HIS A 25 22.23 -5.28 -14.03
N LEU A 26 21.52 -6.10 -13.26
CA LEU A 26 20.93 -5.60 -12.02
C LEU A 26 22.11 -5.40 -11.05
N THR A 27 22.65 -4.18 -11.02
CA THR A 27 23.88 -3.80 -10.29
C THR A 27 23.75 -3.89 -8.76
N TYR A 28 22.55 -4.11 -8.24
CA TYR A 28 22.29 -3.88 -6.83
C TYR A 28 22.91 -4.91 -5.87
N PHE A 29 23.29 -6.11 -6.35
CA PHE A 29 23.73 -7.21 -5.46
C PHE A 29 24.97 -7.96 -5.96
N GLN A 30 25.77 -7.35 -6.84
CA GLN A 30 26.97 -8.00 -7.41
C GLN A 30 28.17 -8.04 -6.45
N ASP A 31 28.17 -7.16 -5.43
CA ASP A 31 29.23 -7.06 -4.41
C ASP A 31 28.89 -7.78 -3.10
N LEU A 32 27.84 -8.60 -3.07
CA LEU A 32 27.63 -9.52 -1.95
C LEU A 32 28.62 -10.67 -2.11
N GLU A 33 29.79 -10.52 -1.49
CA GLU A 33 30.67 -11.65 -1.19
C GLU A 33 29.78 -12.78 -0.65
N LYS A 34 29.81 -13.93 -1.31
CA LYS A 34 28.99 -15.13 -0.99
C LYS A 34 29.08 -15.58 0.47
N GLU A 35 29.99 -15.01 1.25
CA GLU A 35 30.27 -15.31 2.66
C GLU A 35 30.09 -14.13 3.62
N GLN A 36 29.57 -12.98 3.19
CA GLN A 36 28.88 -12.11 4.14
C GLN A 36 27.52 -12.74 4.41
N SER A 37 27.58 -13.80 5.22
CA SER A 37 26.43 -14.37 5.90
C SER A 37 25.56 -13.22 6.40
N LEU A 38 24.25 -13.43 6.36
CA LEU A 38 23.21 -12.53 6.86
C LEU A 38 23.30 -12.38 8.40
N PHE A 39 24.52 -12.28 8.94
CA PHE A 39 24.88 -12.14 10.33
C PHE A 39 24.40 -10.77 10.79
N GLY A 40 23.21 -10.75 11.38
CA GLY A 40 22.56 -9.54 11.85
C GLY A 40 21.25 -9.19 11.16
N ILE A 41 20.78 -9.98 10.18
CA ILE A 41 19.35 -9.96 9.86
C ILE A 41 18.65 -10.75 10.96
N PRO A 42 17.81 -10.13 11.80
CA PRO A 42 17.03 -10.88 12.76
C PRO A 42 16.22 -11.95 12.03
N GLU A 43 16.34 -13.19 12.48
CA GLU A 43 15.63 -14.34 11.91
C GLU A 43 14.11 -14.16 12.02
N GLU A 44 13.67 -13.35 12.98
CA GLU A 44 12.28 -13.00 13.21
C GLU A 44 11.95 -11.60 12.66
N VAL A 45 10.83 -11.53 11.93
CA VAL A 45 10.22 -10.27 11.53
C VAL A 45 9.77 -9.55 12.81
N PRO A 46 10.29 -8.35 13.12
CA PRO A 46 9.89 -7.64 14.31
C PRO A 46 8.39 -7.32 14.27
N GLU A 47 7.72 -7.45 15.41
CA GLU A 47 6.30 -7.11 15.55
C GLU A 47 6.08 -5.63 15.22
N TYR A 48 5.23 -5.36 14.23
CA TYR A 48 4.89 -4.00 13.83
C TYR A 48 4.03 -3.31 14.88
N ARG A 49 4.45 -2.11 15.29
CA ARG A 49 3.69 -1.23 16.16
C ARG A 49 3.34 0.06 15.41
N ILE A 50 2.11 0.50 15.58
CA ILE A 50 1.56 1.70 14.96
C ILE A 50 2.36 2.93 15.40
N ARG A 51 2.71 3.79 14.45
CA ARG A 51 3.48 5.02 14.69
C ARG A 51 2.65 6.25 14.30
N PRO A 52 2.99 7.43 14.85
CA PRO A 52 2.46 8.68 14.35
C PRO A 52 2.68 8.81 12.85
N LEU A 53 1.71 9.41 12.16
CA LEU A 53 1.65 9.61 10.71
C LEU A 53 1.37 8.35 9.88
N ASP A 54 1.23 7.17 10.48
CA ASP A 54 0.71 5.98 9.78
C ASP A 54 -0.73 6.22 9.30
N ASN A 55 -1.14 5.55 8.23
CA ASN A 55 -2.51 5.58 7.73
C ASN A 55 -3.17 4.22 7.96
N LEU A 56 -4.20 4.18 8.80
CA LEU A 56 -4.91 2.96 9.19
C LEU A 56 -6.23 2.87 8.45
N TYR A 57 -6.40 1.81 7.65
CA TYR A 57 -7.71 1.47 7.11
C TYR A 57 -8.50 0.68 8.15
N VAL A 58 -9.66 1.20 8.54
CA VAL A 58 -10.54 0.59 9.54
C VAL A 58 -11.94 0.49 8.95
N ASN A 59 -12.46 -0.73 8.91
CA ASN A 59 -13.81 -1.05 8.47
C ASN A 59 -14.60 -1.49 9.71
N ILE A 60 -15.71 -0.80 9.98
CA ILE A 60 -16.60 -1.09 11.11
C ILE A 60 -17.95 -1.44 10.51
N GLN A 61 -18.49 -2.59 10.93
CA GLN A 61 -19.84 -3.01 10.59
C GLN A 61 -20.65 -3.15 11.87
N THR A 62 -21.88 -2.68 11.85
CA THR A 62 -22.82 -2.68 12.98
C THR A 62 -24.19 -3.15 12.50
N LEU A 63 -25.13 -3.41 13.41
CA LEU A 63 -26.50 -3.71 13.02
C LEU A 63 -27.31 -2.48 12.56
N ASP A 64 -26.80 -1.27 12.84
CA ASP A 64 -27.45 -0.03 12.46
C ASP A 64 -27.00 0.41 11.06
N GLU A 65 -27.96 0.45 10.13
CA GLU A 65 -27.71 0.81 8.74
C GLU A 65 -27.26 2.26 8.57
N GLU A 66 -27.74 3.19 9.41
CA GLU A 66 -27.35 4.61 9.35
C GLU A 66 -25.88 4.79 9.78
N VAL A 67 -25.48 4.09 10.85
CA VAL A 67 -24.10 4.07 11.34
C VAL A 67 -23.18 3.41 10.31
N ASN A 68 -23.61 2.31 9.70
CA ASN A 68 -22.86 1.64 8.64
C ASN A 68 -22.65 2.55 7.43
N GLN A 69 -23.65 3.33 7.03
CA GLN A 69 -23.52 4.29 5.95
C GLN A 69 -22.52 5.39 6.31
N LEU A 70 -22.46 5.84 7.55
CA LEU A 70 -21.48 6.86 7.96
C LEU A 70 -20.04 6.34 7.83
N TYR A 71 -19.77 5.11 8.30
CA TYR A 71 -18.42 4.52 8.26
C TYR A 71 -18.03 3.93 6.91
N ASN A 72 -19.00 3.46 6.11
CA ASN A 72 -18.78 2.84 4.81
C ASN A 72 -19.26 3.69 3.63
N SER A 73 -19.51 5.00 3.84
CA SER A 73 -20.03 5.93 2.82
C SER A 73 -19.20 5.98 1.53
N THR A 74 -17.94 5.58 1.59
CA THR A 74 -17.02 5.56 0.44
C THR A 74 -16.95 4.22 -0.29
N GLN A 75 -17.52 3.15 0.31
CA GLN A 75 -17.74 1.85 -0.36
C GLN A 75 -19.13 1.74 -0.99
N GLY A 76 -20.05 2.64 -0.64
CA GLY A 76 -21.45 2.61 -1.04
C GLY A 76 -21.83 3.69 -2.06
N ASN A 77 -21.13 3.80 -3.19
CA ASN A 77 -21.77 4.35 -4.39
C ASN A 77 -21.06 4.00 -5.71
N ASP A 78 -20.95 2.71 -6.02
CA ASP A 78 -20.62 2.27 -7.38
C ASP A 78 -21.67 2.73 -8.41
N ASN A 79 -22.86 3.16 -7.99
CA ASN A 79 -23.97 3.52 -8.89
C ASN A 79 -24.31 5.02 -9.01
N TYR A 80 -23.63 5.93 -8.31
CA TYR A 80 -23.97 7.37 -8.40
C TYR A 80 -22.79 8.33 -8.59
N PHE A 81 -21.56 7.83 -8.74
CA PHE A 81 -20.40 8.67 -9.04
C PHE A 81 -19.90 8.44 -10.47
N SER A 82 -20.53 9.08 -11.44
CA SER A 82 -20.01 9.26 -12.80
C SER A 82 -18.82 10.23 -12.77
N GLY A 83 -17.70 9.78 -12.22
CA GLY A 83 -16.44 10.51 -12.13
C GLY A 83 -15.26 9.57 -11.92
N PRO A 84 -14.00 10.03 -12.07
CA PRO A 84 -12.79 9.18 -12.08
C PRO A 84 -12.52 8.41 -10.77
N GLN A 85 -13.37 8.53 -9.75
CA GLN A 85 -13.32 7.77 -8.51
C GLN A 85 -13.58 6.26 -8.69
N GLN A 86 -14.34 5.84 -9.70
CA GLN A 86 -14.56 4.41 -10.01
C GLN A 86 -13.26 3.67 -10.42
N MET A 87 -12.18 4.39 -10.69
CA MET A 87 -10.89 3.81 -11.10
C MET A 87 -10.07 3.22 -9.93
N TYR A 88 -10.51 3.40 -8.68
CA TYR A 88 -9.73 3.02 -7.48
C TYR A 88 -10.41 1.97 -6.59
N ALA A 89 -11.17 1.04 -7.16
CA ALA A 89 -11.59 -0.15 -6.42
C ALA A 89 -10.35 -1.00 -6.06
N GLY A 90 -9.95 -1.02 -4.77
CA GLY A 90 -8.81 -1.80 -4.26
C GLY A 90 -7.91 -1.05 -3.27
N LEU A 91 -6.68 -1.53 -3.09
CA LEU A 91 -5.66 -0.94 -2.18
C LEU A 91 -5.52 0.59 -2.24
N PRO A 92 -5.59 1.26 -3.41
CA PRO A 92 -5.54 2.73 -3.47
C PRO A 92 -6.67 3.43 -2.70
N SER A 93 -7.87 2.84 -2.68
CA SER A 93 -9.01 3.37 -1.91
C SER A 93 -8.78 3.28 -0.40
N HIS A 94 -8.06 2.28 0.10
CA HIS A 94 -7.74 2.17 1.53
C HIS A 94 -6.83 3.29 2.03
N TYR A 95 -5.95 3.83 1.17
CA TYR A 95 -5.15 5.00 1.51
C TYR A 95 -5.98 6.29 1.51
N ILE A 96 -6.92 6.41 0.58
CA ILE A 96 -7.78 7.60 0.45
C ILE A 96 -8.80 7.66 1.59
N ASN A 97 -9.32 6.50 2.01
CA ASN A 97 -10.38 6.37 3.01
C ASN A 97 -9.86 5.91 4.38
N GLY A 98 -8.56 6.01 4.61
CA GLY A 98 -7.93 5.61 5.87
C GLY A 98 -7.83 6.76 6.88
N TYR A 99 -7.62 6.41 8.14
CA TYR A 99 -7.44 7.33 9.25
C TYR A 99 -5.95 7.54 9.53
N GLN A 100 -5.48 8.77 9.34
CA GLN A 100 -4.10 9.11 9.67
C GLN A 100 -3.93 9.23 11.19
N VAL A 101 -2.92 8.55 11.72
CA VAL A 101 -2.50 8.66 13.12
C VAL A 101 -1.86 10.03 13.32
N GLU A 102 -2.43 10.81 14.22
CA GLU A 102 -1.92 12.14 14.56
C GLU A 102 -0.55 12.06 15.23
N THR A 103 0.14 13.21 15.33
CA THR A 103 1.41 13.33 16.06
C THR A 103 1.28 12.98 17.54
N SER A 104 0.09 13.13 18.12
CA SER A 104 -0.28 12.69 19.47
C SER A 104 -0.39 11.16 19.61
N GLY A 105 -0.40 10.43 18.49
CA GLY A 105 -0.57 8.98 18.45
C GLY A 105 -2.02 8.49 18.50
N LYS A 106 -2.98 9.40 18.27
CA LYS A 106 -4.42 9.09 18.23
C LYS A 106 -4.95 9.08 16.80
N ILE A 107 -6.08 8.42 16.61
CA ILE A 107 -6.93 8.54 15.42
C ILE A 107 -8.29 9.07 15.84
N THR A 108 -8.88 9.91 14.99
CA THR A 108 -10.19 10.51 15.24
C THR A 108 -11.22 9.85 14.33
N PHE A 109 -12.17 9.14 14.94
CA PHE A 109 -13.29 8.52 14.25
C PHE A 109 -14.56 9.35 14.38
N PRO A 110 -15.43 9.37 13.34
CA PRO A 110 -16.82 9.81 13.50
C PRO A 110 -17.47 9.02 14.65
N ILE A 111 -18.26 9.68 15.51
CA ILE A 111 -18.99 9.12 16.67
C ILE A 111 -18.10 8.55 17.79
N LEU A 112 -17.12 7.69 17.50
CA LEU A 112 -16.24 7.07 18.51
C LEU A 112 -15.22 8.05 19.10
N GLY A 113 -14.97 9.18 18.42
CA GLY A 113 -14.05 10.22 18.88
C GLY A 113 -12.58 9.81 18.76
N GLU A 114 -11.75 10.35 19.65
CA GLU A 114 -10.30 10.11 19.64
C GLU A 114 -9.93 8.78 20.30
N ILE A 115 -9.13 7.96 19.62
CA ILE A 115 -8.66 6.67 20.12
C ILE A 115 -7.13 6.60 20.06
N GLN A 116 -6.48 6.30 21.20
CA GLN A 116 -5.02 6.12 21.27
C GLN A 116 -4.61 4.78 20.66
N VAL A 117 -3.84 4.84 19.56
CA VAL A 117 -3.40 3.65 18.80
C VAL A 117 -1.89 3.54 18.63
N ALA A 118 -1.13 4.63 18.76
CA ALA A 118 0.33 4.55 18.66
C ALA A 118 0.94 3.65 19.74
N GLY A 119 1.94 2.86 19.33
CA GLY A 119 2.60 1.86 20.18
C GLY A 119 1.87 0.53 20.27
N LEU A 120 0.62 0.44 19.81
CA LEU A 120 -0.14 -0.81 19.76
C LEU A 120 0.23 -1.63 18.52
N THR A 121 0.07 -2.94 18.60
CA THR A 121 -0.03 -3.80 17.43
C THR A 121 -1.36 -3.59 16.71
N LEU A 122 -1.50 -4.06 15.46
CA LEU A 122 -2.77 -3.99 14.75
C LEU A 122 -3.89 -4.74 15.49
N LEU A 123 -3.58 -5.88 16.12
CA LEU A 123 -4.55 -6.67 16.89
C LEU A 123 -4.99 -5.95 18.17
N GLU A 124 -4.03 -5.34 18.88
CA GLU A 124 -4.32 -4.54 20.08
C GLU A 124 -5.16 -3.30 19.74
N ALA A 125 -4.84 -2.62 18.64
CA ALA A 125 -5.61 -1.47 18.15
C ALA A 125 -7.02 -1.88 17.73
N GLN A 126 -7.18 -3.01 17.03
CA GLN A 126 -8.49 -3.56 16.69
C GLN A 126 -9.33 -3.84 17.95
N GLY A 127 -8.74 -4.48 18.96
CA GLY A 127 -9.41 -4.71 20.24
C GLY A 127 -9.88 -3.42 20.89
N ARG A 128 -9.00 -2.41 20.98
CA ARG A 128 -9.34 -1.11 21.56
C ARG A 128 -10.44 -0.37 20.79
N ILE A 129 -10.41 -0.41 19.46
CA ILE A 129 -11.46 0.19 18.62
C ILE A 129 -12.78 -0.55 18.84
N LYS A 130 -12.75 -1.88 18.90
CA LYS A 130 -13.94 -2.70 19.16
C LYS A 130 -14.55 -2.41 20.53
N ASP A 131 -13.74 -2.32 21.58
CA ASP A 131 -14.21 -1.99 22.92
C ASP A 131 -14.89 -0.61 22.96
N LYS A 132 -14.32 0.37 22.24
CA LYS A 132 -14.93 1.69 22.09
C LYS A 132 -16.21 1.67 21.26
N ALA A 133 -16.25 0.86 20.21
CA ALA A 133 -17.43 0.68 19.40
C ALA A 133 -18.58 0.04 20.20
N LEU A 134 -18.30 -0.96 21.05
CA LEU A 134 -19.30 -1.63 21.89
C LEU A 134 -19.95 -0.70 22.92
N GLU A 135 -19.27 0.38 23.33
CA GLU A 135 -19.82 1.39 24.24
C GLU A 135 -20.94 2.22 23.60
N LEU A 136 -20.89 2.39 22.27
CA LEU A 136 -21.71 3.37 21.54
C LEU A 136 -22.59 2.76 20.44
N LEU A 137 -22.25 1.56 19.94
CA LEU A 137 -22.86 0.94 18.77
C LEU A 137 -23.49 -0.41 19.13
N VAL A 138 -24.54 -0.78 18.39
CA VAL A 138 -25.24 -2.06 18.56
C VAL A 138 -24.51 -3.15 17.76
N GLU A 139 -23.91 -4.11 18.49
CA GLU A 139 -23.18 -5.27 17.95
C GLU A 139 -22.17 -4.95 16.83
N PRO A 140 -21.14 -4.14 17.10
CA PRO A 140 -20.09 -3.83 16.13
C PRO A 140 -19.10 -5.00 15.92
N THR A 141 -18.68 -5.16 14.66
CA THR A 141 -17.64 -6.09 14.19
C THR A 141 -16.53 -5.38 13.41
#